data_AF-F5T677-F1
#
_entry.id   AF-F5T677-F1
#
_cell.length_a   1.000
_cell.length_b   1.000
_cell.length_c   1.000
_cell.angle_alpha   90.00
_cell.angle_beta   90.00
_cell.angle_gamma   90.00
#
_symmetry.space_group_name_H-M   'P 1'
#
loop_
_entity.id
_entity.type
_entity.pdbx_description
1 polymer ?
#
loop_
_entity_poly.entity_id
_entity_poly.type
_entity_poly.pdbx_seq_one_letter_code
_entity_poly.pdbx_strand_id
1 'polypeptide(L)'
;MGYGKRKVYGILFDGAWLWEEYVNSLVEGYFYHPMNKAGKDKQWLFAGNNGLIYPDFIGKDDENRVIADAKYKPMGNIGNQDYLQVLAYMFRFDAKRAFYFYPEASGQNDKELWLNKGSSFEGNVSARDDVCLIKHGLRIPRDARDYQDFEQQIGMSEISFLKIL
;
A
#
# COMPACT_ATOMS: atom_id res chain seq x y z
N MET A 1 31.28 -37.85 20.35
CA MET A 1 31.09 -36.86 21.43
C MET A 1 30.48 -35.61 20.81
N GLY A 2 29.20 -35.36 21.04
CA GLY A 2 28.49 -34.19 20.51
C GLY A 2 27.94 -33.36 21.66
N TYR A 3 28.45 -32.15 21.85
CA TYR A 3 27.85 -31.16 22.75
C TYR A 3 28.13 -29.76 22.23
N GLY A 4 27.06 -29.09 21.76
CA GLY A 4 27.08 -27.71 21.30
C GLY A 4 25.68 -27.19 21.03
N LYS A 5 24.79 -27.22 22.04
CA LYS A 5 23.47 -26.55 21.95
C LYS A 5 23.66 -25.04 22.13
N ARG A 6 24.05 -24.32 21.08
CA ARG A 6 23.86 -22.85 21.04
C ARG A 6 22.36 -22.58 20.97
N LYS A 7 21.79 -22.09 22.08
CA LYS A 7 20.41 -21.55 22.07
C LYS A 7 20.43 -20.24 21.29
N VAL A 8 19.73 -20.21 20.17
CA VAL A 8 19.47 -18.97 19.44
C VAL A 8 18.35 -18.24 20.18
N TYR A 9 18.62 -17.01 20.61
CA TYR A 9 17.60 -16.07 21.10
C TYR A 9 17.31 -15.11 19.95
N GLY A 10 16.06 -15.04 19.50
CA GLY A 10 15.64 -14.18 18.41
C GLY A 10 14.16 -13.85 18.49
N ILE A 11 13.78 -12.71 17.90
CA ILE A 11 12.39 -12.28 17.74
C ILE A 11 12.03 -12.50 16.26
N LEU A 12 10.94 -13.21 16.00
CA LEU A 12 10.36 -13.36 14.67
C LEU A 12 9.14 -12.45 14.57
N PHE A 13 9.11 -11.57 13.57
CA PHE A 13 7.98 -10.71 13.28
C PHE A 13 7.71 -10.66 11.77
N ASP A 14 6.50 -10.25 11.42
CA ASP A 14 6.05 -10.08 10.05
C ASP A 14 6.41 -8.67 9.57
N GLY A 15 7.34 -8.57 8.62
CA GLY A 15 7.78 -7.28 8.06
C GLY A 15 6.71 -6.59 7.22
N ALA A 16 5.79 -7.33 6.59
CA ALA A 16 4.68 -6.74 5.85
C ALA A 16 3.68 -6.09 6.80
N TRP A 17 3.36 -6.76 7.90
CA TRP A 17 2.51 -6.18 8.93
C TRP A 17 3.16 -4.97 9.61
N LEU A 18 4.46 -5.02 9.94
CA LEU A 18 5.15 -3.87 10.53
C LEU A 18 5.14 -2.66 9.58
N TRP A 19 5.31 -2.91 8.28
CA TRP A 19 5.24 -1.87 7.26
C TRP A 19 3.85 -1.23 7.18
N GLU A 20 2.79 -2.03 7.19
CA GLU A 20 1.40 -1.58 7.20
C GLU A 20 1.11 -0.66 8.39
N GLU A 21 1.50 -1.07 9.61
CA GLU A 21 1.30 -0.27 10.83
C GLU A 21 2.12 1.03 10.83
N TYR A 22 3.35 0.99 10.31
CA TYR A 22 4.17 2.19 10.18
C TYR A 22 3.53 3.18 9.20
N VAL A 23 3.08 2.73 8.03
CA VAL A 23 2.35 3.59 7.07
C VAL A 23 1.06 4.12 7.70
N ASN A 24 0.31 3.28 8.43
CA ASN A 24 -0.89 3.70 9.14
C ASN A 24 -0.61 4.87 10.09
N SER A 25 0.49 4.83 10.84
CA SER A 25 0.87 5.93 11.74
C SER A 25 1.14 7.26 11.02
N LEU A 26 1.50 7.23 9.73
CA LEU A 26 1.72 8.42 8.91
C LEU A 26 0.40 8.94 8.31
N VAL A 27 -0.48 8.03 7.88
CA VAL A 27 -1.66 8.38 7.06
C VAL A 27 -2.99 8.30 7.82
N GLU A 28 -2.98 8.02 9.13
CA GLU A 28 -4.18 7.89 9.96
C GLU A 28 -5.11 9.11 9.94
N GLY A 29 -4.58 10.30 9.62
CA GLY A 29 -5.38 11.51 9.42
C GLY A 29 -6.31 11.41 8.20
N TYR A 30 -5.85 10.74 7.14
CA TYR A 30 -6.46 10.73 5.80
C TYR A 30 -7.27 9.47 5.50
N PHE A 31 -6.93 8.34 6.14
CA PHE A 31 -7.53 7.03 5.87
C PHE A 31 -8.11 6.39 7.13
N TYR A 32 -9.17 5.60 6.94
CA TYR A 32 -9.58 4.55 7.86
C TYR A 32 -8.71 3.31 7.61
N HIS A 33 -8.33 2.61 8.68
CA HIS A 33 -7.53 1.39 8.63
C HIS A 33 -8.33 0.20 9.20
N PRO A 34 -9.00 -0.61 8.35
CA PRO A 34 -9.79 -1.77 8.78
C PRO A 34 -8.95 -2.81 9.54
N MET A 35 -9.28 -3.02 10.82
CA MET A 35 -8.50 -3.91 11.68
C MET A 35 -8.88 -5.39 11.51
N ASN A 36 -8.35 -6.04 10.48
CA ASN A 36 -8.59 -7.47 10.19
C ASN A 36 -8.27 -8.37 11.39
N LYS A 37 -7.13 -8.16 12.05
CA LYS A 37 -6.70 -8.96 13.21
C LYS A 37 -7.64 -8.83 14.43
N ALA A 38 -8.35 -7.72 14.56
CA ALA A 38 -9.35 -7.50 15.60
C ALA A 38 -10.77 -7.88 15.15
N GLY A 39 -10.96 -8.28 13.88
CA GLY A 39 -12.25 -8.62 13.29
C GLY A 39 -13.22 -7.44 13.21
N LYS A 40 -12.72 -6.20 13.25
CA LYS A 40 -13.52 -4.97 13.20
C LYS A 40 -13.56 -4.41 11.77
N ASP A 41 -14.57 -3.59 11.50
CA ASP A 41 -14.71 -2.82 10.26
C ASP A 41 -14.74 -3.66 8.97
N LYS A 42 -15.30 -4.87 9.08
CA LYS A 42 -15.48 -5.83 7.99
C LYS A 42 -16.16 -5.19 6.79
N GLN A 43 -15.56 -5.39 5.63
CA GLN A 43 -16.11 -4.97 4.35
C GLN A 43 -16.48 -6.18 3.51
N TRP A 44 -17.51 -6.06 2.68
CA TRP A 44 -18.02 -7.17 1.86
C TRP A 44 -18.15 -6.72 0.41
N LEU A 45 -17.58 -7.46 -0.52
CA LEU A 45 -17.65 -7.17 -1.96
C LEU A 45 -19.08 -7.25 -2.51
N PHE A 46 -19.87 -8.19 -2.01
CA PHE A 46 -21.19 -8.51 -2.55
C PHE A 46 -22.29 -8.44 -1.49
N ALA A 47 -23.53 -8.25 -1.97
CA ALA A 47 -24.72 -8.27 -1.13
C ALA A 47 -24.86 -9.60 -0.37
N GLY A 48 -25.51 -9.54 0.80
CA GLY A 48 -25.71 -10.70 1.67
C GLY A 48 -24.46 -11.15 2.40
N ASN A 49 -23.51 -10.24 2.67
CA ASN A 49 -22.25 -10.52 3.37
C ASN A 49 -21.42 -11.62 2.69
N ASN A 50 -21.23 -11.50 1.38
CA ASN A 50 -20.39 -12.40 0.59
C ASN A 50 -19.12 -11.68 0.11
N GLY A 51 -18.00 -12.39 0.10
CA GLY A 51 -16.70 -11.84 -0.31
C GLY A 51 -16.14 -10.86 0.73
N LEU A 52 -15.85 -11.36 1.94
CA LEU A 52 -15.18 -10.59 2.99
C LEU A 52 -13.84 -10.05 2.49
N ILE A 53 -13.62 -8.76 2.67
CA ILE A 53 -12.39 -8.07 2.29
C ILE A 53 -11.93 -7.13 3.40
N TYR A 54 -10.62 -6.89 3.43
CA TYR A 54 -9.97 -5.91 4.29
C TYR A 54 -8.95 -5.16 3.43
N PRO A 55 -9.35 -4.05 2.78
CA PRO A 55 -8.39 -3.09 2.27
C PRO A 55 -7.59 -2.51 3.44
N ASP A 56 -6.28 -2.28 3.27
CA ASP A 56 -5.47 -1.70 4.34
C ASP A 56 -5.91 -0.26 4.64
N PHE A 57 -6.24 0.52 3.61
CA PHE A 57 -6.61 1.92 3.79
C PHE A 57 -7.80 2.34 2.93
N ILE A 58 -8.77 3.00 3.56
CA ILE A 58 -9.97 3.54 2.92
C ILE A 58 -10.02 5.05 3.22
N GLY A 59 -9.88 5.91 2.22
CA GLY A 59 -9.80 7.36 2.38
C GLY A 59 -11.04 7.91 3.07
N LYS A 60 -10.90 8.93 3.92
CA LYS A 60 -12.01 9.44 4.75
C LYS A 60 -13.00 10.32 3.99
N ASP A 61 -12.58 10.95 2.89
CA ASP A 61 -13.45 11.67 1.96
C ASP A 61 -14.36 10.66 1.25
N ASP A 62 -15.67 10.78 1.46
CA ASP A 62 -16.68 9.90 0.89
C ASP A 62 -17.17 10.34 -0.50
N GLU A 63 -16.96 11.59 -0.88
CA GLU A 63 -17.24 12.12 -2.22
C GLU A 63 -16.10 11.79 -3.19
N ASN A 64 -14.84 11.87 -2.74
CA ASN A 64 -13.65 11.57 -3.54
C ASN A 64 -12.88 10.38 -2.98
N ARG A 65 -13.57 9.24 -2.84
CA ARG A 65 -12.98 8.06 -2.20
C ARG A 65 -11.66 7.64 -2.86
N VAL A 66 -10.66 7.40 -2.01
CA VAL A 66 -9.35 6.85 -2.38
C VAL A 66 -9.15 5.52 -1.65
N ILE A 67 -8.59 4.52 -2.33
CA ILE A 67 -8.17 3.26 -1.71
C ILE A 67 -6.66 3.20 -1.68
N ALA A 68 -6.06 2.69 -0.60
CA ALA A 68 -4.65 2.38 -0.60
C ALA A 68 -4.34 1.04 0.06
N ASP A 69 -3.20 0.48 -0.32
CA ASP A 69 -2.75 -0.84 0.15
C ASP A 69 -1.23 -0.81 0.38
N ALA A 70 -0.79 -1.34 1.51
CA ALA A 70 0.61 -1.37 1.92
C ALA A 70 1.29 -2.62 1.34
N LYS A 71 2.33 -2.41 0.52
CA LYS A 71 3.10 -3.52 -0.05
C LYS A 71 4.55 -3.46 0.40
N TYR A 72 4.93 -4.38 1.28
CA TYR A 72 6.33 -4.55 1.68
C TYR A 72 7.14 -5.34 0.64
N LYS A 73 7.38 -4.72 -0.51
CA LYS A 73 8.20 -5.24 -1.61
C LYS A 73 8.60 -4.13 -2.58
N PRO A 74 9.68 -4.30 -3.35
CA PRO A 74 10.10 -3.31 -4.35
C PRO A 74 9.00 -3.05 -5.40
N MET A 75 8.97 -1.83 -5.95
CA MET A 75 7.98 -1.39 -6.94
C MET A 75 7.75 -2.39 -8.09
N GLY A 76 8.84 -3.00 -8.59
CA GLY A 76 8.82 -3.97 -9.70
C GLY A 76 8.15 -5.30 -9.36
N ASN A 77 8.03 -5.62 -8.07
CA ASN A 77 7.40 -6.86 -7.58
C ASN A 77 5.94 -6.65 -7.17
N ILE A 78 5.43 -5.42 -7.25
CA ILE A 78 4.01 -5.10 -7.14
C ILE A 78 3.40 -5.29 -8.53
N GLY A 79 2.54 -6.28 -8.69
CA GLY A 79 2.12 -6.78 -10.00
C GLY A 79 0.72 -7.39 -10.01
N ASN A 80 0.42 -8.17 -11.04
CA ASN A 80 -0.92 -8.63 -11.44
C ASN A 80 -1.91 -8.93 -10.30
N GLN A 81 -1.55 -9.77 -9.33
CA GLN A 81 -2.48 -10.12 -8.23
C GLN A 81 -2.79 -8.92 -7.34
N ASP A 82 -1.79 -8.09 -7.05
CA ASP A 82 -2.01 -6.85 -6.30
C ASP A 82 -2.96 -5.93 -7.07
N TYR A 83 -2.76 -5.80 -8.40
CA TYR A 83 -3.60 -4.94 -9.25
C TYR A 83 -5.06 -5.38 -9.21
N LEU A 84 -5.32 -6.67 -9.35
CA LEU A 84 -6.68 -7.21 -9.30
C LEU A 84 -7.35 -6.94 -7.95
N GLN A 85 -6.59 -7.06 -6.85
CA GLN A 85 -7.08 -6.79 -5.51
C GLN A 85 -7.51 -5.32 -5.35
N VAL A 86 -6.61 -4.37 -5.66
CA VAL A 86 -6.91 -2.94 -5.50
C VAL A 86 -8.00 -2.48 -6.46
N LEU A 87 -8.04 -2.98 -7.70
CA LEU A 87 -9.11 -2.66 -8.64
C LEU A 87 -10.48 -3.16 -8.15
N ALA A 88 -10.53 -4.33 -7.52
CA ALA A 88 -11.77 -4.82 -6.91
C ALA A 88 -12.22 -3.90 -5.75
N TYR A 89 -11.28 -3.42 -4.94
CA TYR A 89 -11.58 -2.45 -3.88
C TYR A 89 -12.06 -1.12 -4.46
N MET A 90 -11.35 -0.57 -5.45
CA MET A 90 -11.75 0.67 -6.10
C MET A 90 -13.19 0.59 -6.61
N PHE A 91 -13.53 -0.48 -7.33
CA PHE A 91 -14.89 -0.68 -7.83
C PHE A 91 -15.91 -0.79 -6.68
N ARG A 92 -15.57 -1.53 -5.62
CA ARG A 92 -16.45 -1.72 -4.46
C ARG A 92 -16.70 -0.43 -3.66
N PHE A 93 -15.79 0.53 -3.69
CA PHE A 93 -15.93 1.80 -2.96
C PHE A 93 -16.16 3.00 -3.88
N ASP A 94 -16.48 2.75 -5.16
CA ASP A 94 -16.62 3.77 -6.21
C ASP A 94 -15.44 4.76 -6.28
N ALA A 95 -14.24 4.26 -5.97
CA ALA A 95 -13.02 5.07 -5.94
C ALA A 95 -12.43 5.22 -7.35
N LYS A 96 -11.99 6.44 -7.67
CA LYS A 96 -11.33 6.78 -8.93
C LYS A 96 -9.81 6.77 -8.85
N ARG A 97 -9.28 6.90 -7.63
CA ARG A 97 -7.83 6.89 -7.37
C ARG A 97 -7.49 5.84 -6.34
N ALA A 98 -6.35 5.19 -6.54
CA ALA A 98 -5.78 4.32 -5.52
C ALA A 98 -4.26 4.44 -5.43
N PHE A 99 -3.71 4.01 -4.30
CA PHE A 99 -2.28 4.00 -4.04
C PHE A 99 -1.77 2.61 -3.64
N TYR A 100 -0.55 2.30 -4.05
CA TYR A 100 0.30 1.39 -3.29
C TYR A 100 1.30 2.19 -2.50
N PHE A 101 1.37 1.92 -1.20
CA PHE A 101 2.39 2.45 -0.31
C PHE A 101 3.46 1.38 -0.06
N TYR A 102 4.69 1.67 -0.47
CA TYR A 102 5.79 0.71 -0.40
C TYR A 102 7.10 1.40 -0.04
N PRO A 103 8.07 0.67 0.55
CA PRO A 103 9.37 1.23 0.83
C PRO A 103 10.15 1.39 -0.49
N GLU A 104 10.50 2.61 -0.83
CA GLU A 104 11.26 2.95 -2.03
C GLU A 104 12.72 3.19 -1.67
N ALA A 105 13.57 2.27 -2.11
CA ALA A 105 15.01 2.29 -1.82
C ALA A 105 15.87 2.60 -3.05
N SER A 106 15.29 2.65 -4.25
CA SER A 106 15.99 2.81 -5.52
C SER A 106 15.98 4.25 -6.04
N GLY A 107 15.33 5.19 -5.33
CA GLY A 107 15.20 6.59 -5.71
C GLY A 107 14.23 6.83 -6.88
N GLN A 108 13.32 5.90 -7.14
CA GLN A 108 12.32 6.04 -8.19
C GLN A 108 11.26 7.08 -7.80
N ASN A 109 10.69 7.74 -8.81
CA ASN A 109 9.51 8.57 -8.65
C ASN A 109 8.25 7.73 -8.72
N ASP A 110 7.13 8.34 -8.37
CA ASP A 110 5.83 7.72 -8.47
C ASP A 110 5.54 7.22 -9.88
N LYS A 111 4.84 6.09 -9.93
CA LYS A 111 4.37 5.51 -11.20
C LYS A 111 2.86 5.53 -11.25
N GLU A 112 2.33 6.33 -12.16
CA GLU A 112 0.90 6.34 -12.48
C GLU A 112 0.56 5.23 -13.48
N LEU A 113 -0.55 4.55 -13.21
CA LEU A 113 -1.10 3.48 -14.02
C LEU A 113 -2.56 3.80 -14.30
N TRP A 114 -2.81 4.37 -15.48
CA TRP A 114 -4.15 4.65 -15.97
C TRP A 114 -4.82 3.37 -16.44
N LEU A 115 -6.04 3.10 -15.95
CA LEU A 115 -6.76 1.87 -16.27
C LEU A 115 -7.23 1.89 -17.72
N ASN A 116 -7.03 0.82 -18.48
CA ASN A 116 -7.53 0.75 -19.85
C ASN A 116 -9.04 0.51 -19.93
N LYS A 117 -9.64 0.95 -21.03
CA LYS A 117 -11.00 0.60 -21.50
C LYS A 117 -10.93 0.08 -22.94
N GLY A 118 -11.99 -0.56 -23.40
CA GLY A 118 -12.04 -1.19 -24.72
C GLY A 118 -11.38 -2.57 -24.74
N SER A 119 -11.22 -3.12 -25.93
CA SER A 119 -10.68 -4.46 -26.16
C SER A 119 -9.87 -4.52 -27.45
N SER A 120 -8.87 -5.39 -27.48
CA SER A 120 -8.00 -5.56 -28.65
C SER A 120 -8.71 -6.24 -29.81
N PHE A 121 -9.82 -6.96 -29.56
CA PHE A 121 -10.63 -7.56 -30.63
C PHE A 121 -11.33 -6.49 -31.48
N GLU A 122 -11.81 -5.42 -30.85
CA GLU A 122 -12.44 -4.28 -31.50
C GLU A 122 -11.42 -3.17 -31.88
N GLY A 123 -10.14 -3.35 -31.53
CA GLY A 123 -9.07 -2.39 -31.84
C GLY A 123 -9.23 -1.02 -31.17
N ASN A 124 -9.97 -0.94 -30.05
CA ASN A 124 -10.36 0.32 -29.41
C ASN A 124 -9.80 0.49 -27.98
N VAL A 125 -8.72 -0.23 -27.64
CA VAL A 125 -8.04 -0.10 -26.35
C VAL A 125 -7.50 1.31 -26.19
N SER A 126 -7.89 1.97 -25.11
CA SER A 126 -7.40 3.30 -24.74
C SER A 126 -7.31 3.43 -23.22
N ALA A 127 -6.43 4.29 -22.74
CA ALA A 127 -6.39 4.63 -21.32
C ALA A 127 -7.67 5.41 -20.93
N ARG A 128 -8.18 5.14 -19.73
CA ARG A 128 -9.12 6.01 -19.05
C ARG A 128 -8.41 7.27 -18.58
N ASP A 129 -9.18 8.33 -18.45
CA ASP A 129 -8.81 9.63 -17.89
C ASP A 129 -9.38 9.84 -16.47
N ASP A 130 -10.23 8.91 -16.01
CA ASP A 130 -10.95 9.01 -14.74
C ASP A 130 -10.46 8.02 -13.67
N VAL A 131 -9.73 6.95 -14.03
CA VAL A 131 -9.31 5.91 -13.09
C VAL A 131 -7.80 5.71 -13.14
N CYS A 132 -7.13 5.95 -12.01
CA CYS A 132 -5.67 5.87 -11.89
C CYS A 132 -5.23 5.15 -10.60
N LEU A 133 -4.24 4.27 -10.74
CA LEU A 133 -3.51 3.64 -9.66
C LEU A 133 -2.09 4.20 -9.59
N ILE A 134 -1.69 4.71 -8.43
CA ILE A 134 -0.40 5.36 -8.23
C ILE A 134 0.47 4.46 -7.33
N LYS A 135 1.65 4.08 -7.81
CA LYS A 135 2.68 3.49 -6.95
C LYS A 135 3.42 4.63 -6.27
N HIS A 136 3.12 4.89 -5.01
CA HIS A 136 3.71 5.98 -4.22
C HIS A 136 4.65 5.43 -3.15
N GLY A 137 5.95 5.69 -3.33
CA GLY A 137 7.00 5.08 -2.53
C GLY A 137 7.51 6.00 -1.42
N LEU A 138 7.52 5.53 -0.17
CA LEU A 138 8.23 6.24 0.90
C LEU A 138 9.72 6.01 0.74
N ARG A 139 10.47 7.09 0.52
CA ARG A 139 11.92 7.02 0.32
C ARG A 139 12.64 6.61 1.59
N ILE A 140 13.25 5.43 1.59
CA ILE A 140 14.01 4.91 2.74
C ILE A 140 15.47 5.39 2.63
N PRO A 141 15.99 6.14 3.63
CA PRO A 141 17.39 6.55 3.65
C PRO A 141 18.33 5.34 3.64
N ARG A 142 19.37 5.38 2.80
CA ARG A 142 20.37 4.29 2.69
C ARG A 142 21.78 4.69 3.12
N ASP A 143 22.06 5.99 3.12
CA ASP A 143 23.41 6.53 3.32
C ASP A 143 23.54 7.31 4.64
N ALA A 144 22.72 6.95 5.64
CA ALA A 144 22.78 7.55 6.97
C ALA A 144 24.05 7.11 7.72
N ARG A 145 24.72 8.08 8.36
CA ARG A 145 25.99 7.85 9.07
C ARG A 145 25.77 7.21 10.45
N ASP A 146 24.67 7.55 11.08
CA ASP A 146 24.26 7.05 12.38
C ASP A 146 22.72 7.09 12.50
N TYR A 147 22.22 6.68 13.66
CA TYR A 147 20.79 6.61 13.93
C TYR A 147 20.13 8.00 13.92
N GLN A 148 20.80 9.03 14.44
CA GLN A 148 20.24 10.38 14.49
C GLN A 148 20.14 10.99 13.09
N ASP A 149 21.14 10.74 12.25
CA ASP A 149 21.13 11.10 10.82
C ASP A 149 20.00 10.38 10.07
N PHE A 150 19.79 9.08 10.37
CA PHE A 150 18.68 8.32 9.81
C PHE A 150 17.32 8.90 10.21
N GLU A 151 17.09 9.20 11.50
CA GLU A 151 15.85 9.79 12.00
C GLU A 151 15.52 11.12 11.31
N GLN A 152 16.53 11.97 11.11
CA GLN A 152 16.34 13.23 10.38
C GLN A 152 15.96 12.99 8.92
N GLN A 153 16.66 12.08 8.24
CA GLN A 153 16.41 11.80 6.82
C GLN A 153 15.05 11.13 6.60
N ILE A 154 14.67 10.15 7.42
CA ILE A 154 13.36 9.49 7.30
C ILE A 154 12.23 10.45 7.60
N GLY A 155 12.38 11.35 8.59
CA GLY A 155 11.38 12.38 8.88
C GLY A 155 11.14 13.33 7.70
N MET A 156 12.20 13.69 6.95
CA MET A 156 12.05 14.46 5.71
C MET A 156 11.33 13.66 4.60
N SER A 157 11.64 12.37 4.48
CA SER A 157 10.94 11.48 3.54
C SER A 157 9.47 11.33 3.87
N GLU A 158 9.11 11.16 5.15
CA GLU A 158 7.73 11.08 5.64
C GLU A 158 6.96 12.36 5.29
N ILE A 159 7.53 13.54 5.57
CA ILE A 159 6.91 14.82 5.19
C ILE A 159 6.69 14.91 3.68
N SER A 160 7.65 14.46 2.87
CA SER A 160 7.51 14.45 1.41
C SER A 160 6.45 13.47 0.91
N PHE A 161 6.33 12.33 1.56
CA PHE A 161 5.36 11.28 1.25
C PHE A 161 3.92 11.76 1.48
N LEU A 162 3.68 12.53 2.54
CA LEU A 162 2.33 13.03 2.85
C LEU A 162 1.83 14.15 1.94
N LYS A 163 2.71 14.83 1.15
CA LYS A 163 2.32 15.99 0.34
C LYS A 163 1.36 15.68 -0.81
N ILE A 164 1.26 14.41 -1.23
CA ILE A 164 0.42 13.98 -2.37
C ILE A 164 -0.96 13.47 -1.92
N LEU A 165 -1.16 13.31 -0.60
CA LEU A 165 -2.38 12.81 0.03
C LEU A 165 -3.33 13.97 0.35
#